data_AF-A0A970MQV8-F1
#
_entry.id   AF-A0A970MQV8-F1
#
_cell.length_a   1.000
_cell.length_b   1.000
_cell.length_c   1.000
_cell.angle_alpha   90.00
_cell.angle_beta   90.00
_cell.angle_gamma   90.00
#
_symmetry.space_group_name_H-M   'P 1'
#
loop_
_entity.id
_entity.type
_entity.pdbx_description
1 polymer ?
#
loop_
_entity_poly.entity_id
_entity_poly.type
_entity_poly.pdbx_seq_one_letter_code
_entity_poly.pdbx_strand_id
1 'polypeptide(L)'
;GQEISAWVVRPFSYVYGLRDWYEEMELMPGSVIKIKPGKEQGEVLIQPEKKRASREWIRTLLIGADGGIVFAMLKQTIAANFNERMAIAVPSIDVLDELWKKRAKNPRSLINDVTNIMRELAKLNPQGQVHSIELYAGINCIRRCPPGLLFRTLASNPEFSAVGHLYYRLSEHSQN
;
A
#
# COMPACT_ATOMS: atom_id res chain seq x y z
N GLY A 1 -14.12 -21.39 13.95
CA GLY A 1 -13.94 -20.41 12.87
C GLY A 1 -14.40 -21.05 11.57
N GLN A 2 -14.43 -20.29 10.49
CA GLN A 2 -14.60 -20.85 9.14
C GLN A 2 -13.24 -21.32 8.62
N GLU A 3 -13.21 -22.47 7.96
CA GLU A 3 -12.04 -22.94 7.23
C GLU A 3 -11.98 -22.30 5.85
N ILE A 4 -10.78 -21.87 5.44
CA ILE A 4 -10.55 -21.18 4.18
C ILE A 4 -9.41 -21.88 3.46
N SER A 5 -9.67 -22.35 2.24
CA SER A 5 -8.62 -22.89 1.38
C SER A 5 -7.78 -21.76 0.81
N ALA A 6 -6.49 -21.73 1.14
CA ALA A 6 -5.55 -20.71 0.69
C ALA A 6 -4.21 -21.36 0.30
N TRP A 7 -3.45 -20.69 -0.56
CA TRP A 7 -2.18 -21.20 -1.07
C TRP A 7 -1.02 -20.33 -0.63
N VAL A 8 -0.01 -20.94 0.00
CA VAL A 8 1.28 -20.31 0.25
C VAL A 8 2.12 -20.37 -1.04
N VAL A 9 2.22 -19.25 -1.73
CA VAL A 9 3.00 -19.11 -2.96
C VAL A 9 4.45 -18.81 -2.60
N ARG A 10 5.20 -19.87 -2.24
CA ARG A 10 6.57 -19.77 -1.71
C ARG A 10 7.55 -18.97 -2.58
N PRO A 11 7.61 -19.13 -3.92
CA PRO A 11 8.57 -18.38 -4.75
C PRO A 11 8.39 -16.86 -4.68
N PHE A 12 7.19 -16.41 -4.30
CA PHE A 12 6.81 -15.00 -4.27
C PHE A 12 6.41 -14.51 -2.87
N SER A 13 6.62 -15.34 -1.83
CA SER A 13 6.39 -15.00 -0.42
C SER A 13 5.01 -14.40 -0.12
N TYR A 14 3.93 -14.97 -0.67
CA TYR A 14 2.57 -14.48 -0.39
C TYR A 14 1.55 -15.60 -0.23
N VAL A 15 0.40 -15.25 0.36
CA VAL A 15 -0.77 -16.12 0.47
C VAL A 15 -1.83 -15.68 -0.53
N TYR A 16 -2.36 -16.63 -1.30
CA TYR A 16 -3.45 -16.43 -2.26
C TYR A 16 -4.75 -17.09 -1.76
N GLY A 17 -5.91 -16.57 -2.18
CA GLY A 17 -7.22 -17.16 -1.87
C GLY A 17 -7.96 -16.53 -0.68
N LEU A 18 -7.50 -15.40 -0.16
CA LEU A 18 -8.14 -14.74 0.98
C LEU A 18 -9.09 -13.59 0.61
N ARG A 19 -9.41 -13.40 -0.68
CA ARG A 19 -10.19 -12.24 -1.16
C ARG A 19 -11.54 -12.12 -0.44
N ASP A 20 -12.36 -13.16 -0.54
CA ASP A 20 -13.72 -13.17 0.00
C ASP A 20 -13.71 -12.90 1.51
N TRP A 21 -12.71 -13.43 2.22
CA TRP A 21 -12.55 -13.18 3.65
C TRP A 21 -12.14 -11.73 3.98
N TYR A 22 -11.27 -11.11 3.18
CA TYR A 22 -10.96 -9.69 3.35
C TYR A 22 -12.20 -8.82 3.10
N GLU A 23 -13.01 -9.14 2.09
CA GLU A 23 -14.24 -8.43 1.76
C GLU A 23 -15.30 -8.61 2.87
N GLU A 24 -15.56 -9.84 3.33
CA GLU A 24 -16.50 -10.15 4.42
C GLU A 24 -16.11 -9.47 5.74
N MET A 25 -14.80 -9.37 6.01
CA MET A 25 -14.27 -8.74 7.22
C MET A 25 -14.07 -7.22 7.08
N GLU A 26 -14.44 -6.63 5.94
CA GLU A 26 -14.28 -5.20 5.62
C GLU A 26 -12.84 -4.69 5.82
N LEU A 27 -11.86 -5.49 5.37
CA LEU A 27 -10.43 -5.20 5.53
C LEU A 27 -9.87 -4.48 4.31
N MET A 28 -8.93 -3.57 4.55
CA MET A 28 -8.22 -2.83 3.52
C MET A 28 -6.71 -3.01 3.67
N PRO A 29 -5.89 -2.64 2.66
CA PRO A 29 -4.45 -2.51 2.85
C PRO A 29 -4.14 -1.68 4.10
N GLY A 30 -3.33 -2.24 5.00
CA GLY A 30 -2.97 -1.64 6.29
C GLY A 30 -3.81 -2.08 7.49
N SER A 31 -4.91 -2.83 7.29
CA SER A 31 -5.66 -3.48 8.38
C SER A 31 -4.77 -4.45 9.18
N VAL A 32 -5.00 -4.52 10.49
CA VAL A 32 -4.24 -5.39 11.40
C VAL A 32 -4.91 -6.76 11.52
N ILE A 33 -4.14 -7.80 11.23
CA ILE A 33 -4.55 -9.20 11.37
C ILE A 33 -3.57 -9.90 12.31
N LYS A 34 -4.13 -10.62 13.28
CA LYS A 34 -3.39 -11.54 14.14
C LYS A 34 -3.26 -12.88 13.44
N ILE A 35 -2.05 -13.43 13.44
CA ILE A 35 -1.73 -14.72 12.83
C ILE A 35 -1.14 -15.61 13.92
N LYS A 36 -1.61 -16.85 14.01
CA LYS A 36 -1.10 -17.87 14.95
C LYS A 36 -1.06 -19.24 14.27
N PRO A 37 -0.11 -20.12 14.63
CA PRO A 37 -0.17 -21.51 14.18
C PRO A 37 -1.44 -22.19 14.69
N GLY A 38 -2.02 -23.06 13.86
CA GLY A 38 -3.11 -23.94 14.25
C GLY A 38 -2.63 -25.17 15.03
N LYS A 39 -3.54 -26.12 15.24
CA LYS A 39 -3.21 -27.41 15.88
C LYS A 39 -2.59 -28.38 14.88
N GLU A 40 -3.07 -28.33 13.64
CA GLU A 40 -2.63 -29.22 12.57
C GLU A 40 -1.47 -28.63 11.76
N GLN A 41 -0.63 -29.50 11.19
CA GLN A 41 0.47 -29.05 10.35
C GLN A 41 -0.07 -28.35 9.09
N GLY A 42 0.39 -27.12 8.86
CA GLY A 42 -0.06 -26.29 7.73
C GLY A 42 -1.30 -25.46 8.03
N GLU A 43 -1.94 -25.63 9.19
CA GLU A 43 -3.05 -24.78 9.64
C GLU A 43 -2.51 -23.45 10.19
N VAL A 44 -3.14 -22.35 9.76
CA VAL A 44 -2.84 -21.00 10.24
C VAL A 44 -4.14 -20.32 10.62
N LEU A 45 -4.22 -19.86 11.87
CA LEU A 45 -5.36 -19.12 12.38
C LEU A 45 -5.14 -17.63 12.11
N ILE A 46 -6.06 -17.02 11.37
CA ILE A 46 -6.08 -15.58 11.08
C ILE A 46 -7.28 -14.92 11.76
N GLN A 47 -7.07 -13.75 12.35
CA GLN A 47 -8.12 -13.00 13.03
C GLN A 47 -7.92 -11.49 12.83
N PRO A 48 -8.91 -10.75 12.29
CA PRO A 48 -8.82 -9.31 12.20
C PRO A 48 -8.97 -8.68 13.58
N GLU A 49 -8.29 -7.58 13.81
CA GLU A 49 -8.58 -6.71 14.96
C GLU A 49 -9.79 -5.84 14.65
N LYS A 50 -11.00 -6.39 14.80
CA LYS A 50 -12.24 -5.63 14.59
C LYS A 50 -12.38 -4.51 15.62
N LYS A 51 -12.92 -3.38 15.17
CA LYS A 51 -13.33 -2.25 16.00
C LYS A 51 -14.76 -1.83 15.65
N ARG A 52 -15.37 -0.98 16.48
CA ARG A 52 -16.64 -0.35 16.11
C ARG A 52 -16.43 0.49 14.85
N ALA A 53 -17.29 0.31 13.85
CA ALA A 53 -17.20 1.04 12.60
C ALA A 53 -17.23 2.57 12.84
N SER A 54 -16.25 3.27 12.27
CA SER A 54 -16.11 4.72 12.35
C SER A 54 -15.78 5.30 10.96
N ARG A 55 -16.10 6.58 10.75
CA ARG A 55 -15.66 7.31 9.56
C ARG A 55 -14.30 7.93 9.81
N GLU A 56 -13.28 7.42 9.15
CA GLU A 56 -11.89 7.85 9.27
C GLU A 56 -11.44 8.54 7.99
N TRP A 57 -10.57 9.54 8.09
CA TRP A 57 -9.90 10.11 6.91
C TRP A 57 -8.73 9.22 6.51
N ILE A 58 -8.84 8.56 5.35
CA ILE A 58 -7.85 7.61 4.87
C ILE A 58 -7.26 8.10 3.54
N ARG A 59 -5.94 7.93 3.40
CA ARG A 59 -5.23 8.12 2.13
C ARG A 59 -5.84 7.16 1.11
N THR A 60 -6.49 7.71 0.10
CA THR A 60 -7.22 6.95 -0.91
C THR A 60 -6.48 7.02 -2.24
N LEU A 61 -6.18 5.86 -2.80
CA LEU A 61 -5.57 5.72 -4.12
C LEU A 61 -6.66 5.83 -5.18
N LEU A 62 -6.52 6.82 -6.07
CA LEU A 62 -7.39 7.05 -7.21
C LEU A 62 -6.58 6.92 -8.49
N ILE A 63 -7.18 6.29 -9.51
CA ILE A 63 -6.56 6.10 -10.82
C ILE A 63 -7.44 6.78 -11.86
N GLY A 64 -6.88 7.75 -12.57
CA GLY A 64 -7.54 8.45 -13.66
C GLY A 64 -7.71 7.59 -14.90
N ALA A 65 -8.58 8.01 -15.82
CA ALA A 65 -8.82 7.31 -17.09
C ALA A 65 -7.56 7.18 -17.97
N ASP A 66 -6.63 8.12 -17.82
CA ASP A 66 -5.31 8.15 -18.46
C ASP A 66 -4.27 7.22 -17.78
N GLY A 67 -4.64 6.57 -16.67
CA GLY A 67 -3.74 5.77 -15.84
C GLY A 67 -2.86 6.62 -14.91
N GLY A 68 -3.16 7.92 -14.78
CA GLY A 68 -2.58 8.79 -13.77
C GLY A 68 -2.97 8.33 -12.37
N ILE A 69 -2.02 8.37 -11.44
CA ILE A 69 -2.24 7.98 -10.05
C ILE A 69 -2.33 9.25 -9.22
N VAL A 70 -3.34 9.33 -8.36
CA VAL A 70 -3.57 10.45 -7.45
C VAL A 70 -3.87 9.90 -6.05
N PHE A 71 -3.43 10.63 -5.02
CA PHE A 71 -3.86 10.39 -3.65
C PHE A 71 -4.69 11.55 -3.13
N ALA A 72 -5.75 11.22 -2.39
CA ALA A 72 -6.56 12.19 -1.68
C ALA A 72 -6.90 11.66 -0.28
N MET A 73 -7.11 12.56 0.67
CA MET A 73 -7.72 12.21 1.95
C MET A 73 -9.24 12.17 1.77
N LEU A 74 -9.84 10.98 1.89
CA LEU A 74 -11.30 10.80 1.81
C LEU A 74 -11.82 10.11 3.06
N LYS A 75 -13.06 10.41 3.45
CA LYS A 75 -13.72 9.71 4.56
C LYS A 75 -14.10 8.29 4.11
N GLN A 76 -13.59 7.29 4.82
CA GLN A 76 -13.90 5.88 4.63
C GLN A 76 -14.55 5.32 5.88
N THR A 77 -15.50 4.40 5.72
CA THR A 77 -16.03 3.62 6.84
C THR A 77 -15.06 2.49 7.14
N ILE A 78 -14.51 2.45 8.35
CA ILE A 78 -13.49 1.48 8.76
C ILE A 78 -13.97 0.67 9.95
N ALA A 79 -14.00 -0.66 9.81
CA ALA A 79 -14.46 -1.62 10.83
C ALA A 79 -13.33 -2.47 11.47
N ALA A 80 -12.07 -2.24 11.10
CA ALA A 80 -10.91 -2.91 11.68
C ALA A 80 -9.82 -1.90 12.08
N ASN A 81 -9.02 -2.25 13.09
CA ASN A 81 -7.79 -1.52 13.39
C ASN A 81 -6.86 -1.56 12.17
N PHE A 82 -6.10 -0.50 11.99
CA PHE A 82 -5.16 -0.36 10.90
C PHE A 82 -3.91 0.39 11.37
N ASN A 83 -2.82 0.20 10.66
CA ASN A 83 -1.64 1.03 10.82
C ASN A 83 -1.80 2.32 9.98
N GLU A 84 -1.80 3.47 10.63
CA GLU A 84 -2.08 4.77 9.99
C GLU A 84 -1.14 5.11 8.84
N ARG A 85 0.11 4.63 8.85
CA ARG A 85 1.09 4.87 7.78
C ARG A 85 0.95 3.88 6.63
N MET A 86 0.51 2.65 6.91
CA MET A 86 0.30 1.61 5.89
C MET A 86 -1.08 1.65 5.24
N ALA A 87 -2.06 2.28 5.89
CA ALA A 87 -3.43 2.30 5.41
C ALA A 87 -3.55 3.00 4.06
N ILE A 88 -4.12 2.32 3.06
CA ILE A 88 -4.50 2.89 1.77
C ILE A 88 -5.89 2.35 1.43
N ALA A 89 -6.84 3.24 1.21
CA ALA A 89 -8.14 2.87 0.66
C ALA A 89 -8.04 2.76 -0.87
N VAL A 90 -8.63 1.70 -1.43
CA VAL A 90 -8.66 1.44 -2.88
C VAL A 90 -10.12 1.19 -3.28
N PRO A 91 -10.88 2.23 -3.65
CA PRO A 91 -12.32 2.11 -3.91
C PRO A 91 -12.63 1.37 -5.22
N SER A 92 -11.67 1.27 -6.15
CA SER A 92 -11.84 0.55 -7.41
C SER A 92 -10.67 -0.40 -7.65
N ILE A 93 -10.84 -1.64 -7.20
CA ILE A 93 -9.84 -2.70 -7.35
C ILE A 93 -9.69 -3.09 -8.83
N ASP A 94 -10.78 -3.12 -9.59
CA ASP A 94 -10.74 -3.51 -11.02
C ASP A 94 -9.88 -2.53 -11.84
N VAL A 95 -9.95 -1.23 -11.56
CA VAL A 95 -9.12 -0.21 -12.23
C VAL A 95 -7.64 -0.38 -11.84
N LEU A 96 -7.36 -0.73 -10.58
CA LEU A 96 -6.00 -1.05 -10.14
C LEU A 96 -5.48 -2.32 -10.86
N ASP A 97 -6.30 -3.37 -10.99
CA ASP A 97 -5.93 -4.59 -11.70
C ASP A 97 -5.62 -4.31 -13.18
N GLU A 98 -6.38 -3.45 -13.84
CA GLU A 98 -6.09 -3.01 -15.21
C GLU A 98 -4.77 -2.23 -15.32
N LEU A 99 -4.46 -1.38 -14.33
CA LEU A 99 -3.15 -0.70 -14.25
C LEU A 99 -2.02 -1.73 -14.16
N TRP A 100 -2.18 -2.76 -13.33
CA TRP A 100 -1.22 -3.85 -13.19
C TRP A 100 -1.02 -4.62 -14.49
N LYS A 101 -2.09 -4.99 -15.18
CA LYS A 101 -2.03 -5.67 -16.50
C LYS A 101 -1.31 -4.83 -17.55
N LYS A 102 -1.60 -3.52 -17.61
CA LYS A 102 -0.92 -2.59 -18.54
C LYS A 102 0.58 -2.49 -18.23
N ARG A 103 0.94 -2.36 -16.95
CA ARG A 103 2.34 -2.26 -16.50
C ARG A 103 3.13 -3.57 -16.68
N ALA A 104 2.48 -4.72 -16.62
CA ALA A 104 3.12 -6.00 -16.94
C ALA A 104 3.59 -6.06 -18.40
N LYS A 105 2.86 -5.42 -19.32
CA LYS A 105 3.23 -5.32 -20.75
C LYS A 105 4.22 -4.19 -21.04
N ASN A 106 4.13 -3.09 -20.29
CA ASN A 106 5.00 -1.92 -20.44
C ASN A 106 5.50 -1.45 -19.06
N PRO A 107 6.60 -2.05 -18.55
CA PRO A 107 7.08 -1.78 -17.21
C PRO A 107 7.69 -0.39 -17.11
N ARG A 108 7.31 0.34 -16.05
CA ARG A 108 7.93 1.63 -15.70
C ARG A 108 9.17 1.40 -14.83
N SER A 109 10.09 2.36 -14.89
CA SER A 109 11.21 2.43 -13.96
C SER A 109 10.72 2.63 -12.53
N LEU A 110 11.35 1.95 -11.56
CA LEU A 110 10.99 2.08 -10.14
C LEU A 110 11.16 3.51 -9.65
N ILE A 111 12.26 4.19 -10.00
CA ILE A 111 12.49 5.57 -9.56
C ILE A 111 11.37 6.49 -10.04
N ASN A 112 10.89 6.33 -11.28
CA ASN A 112 9.77 7.11 -11.79
C ASN A 112 8.47 6.85 -11.01
N ASP A 113 8.21 5.59 -10.63
CA ASP A 113 7.07 5.26 -9.76
C ASP A 113 7.25 5.93 -8.38
N VAL A 114 8.43 5.83 -7.76
CA VAL A 114 8.75 6.42 -6.45
C VAL A 114 8.60 7.94 -6.48
N THR A 115 9.17 8.62 -7.47
CA THR A 115 9.04 10.06 -7.67
C THR A 115 7.58 10.47 -7.81
N ASN A 116 6.80 9.78 -8.65
CA ASN A 116 5.41 10.12 -8.88
C ASN A 116 4.57 9.94 -7.61
N ILE A 117 4.72 8.82 -6.90
CA ILE A 117 3.99 8.57 -5.66
C ILE A 117 4.43 9.52 -4.54
N MET A 118 5.72 9.85 -4.44
CA MET A 118 6.19 10.87 -3.49
C MET A 118 5.57 12.22 -3.81
N ARG A 119 5.51 12.63 -5.09
CA ARG A 119 4.89 13.89 -5.51
C ARG A 119 3.41 13.95 -5.12
N GLU A 120 2.65 12.88 -5.36
CA GLU A 120 1.25 12.83 -4.99
C GLU A 120 1.02 12.82 -3.48
N LEU A 121 1.79 12.02 -2.72
CA LEU A 121 1.67 11.96 -1.26
C LEU A 121 2.13 13.26 -0.59
N ALA A 122 3.13 13.95 -1.15
CA ALA A 122 3.60 15.23 -0.65
C ALA A 122 2.49 16.30 -0.68
N LYS A 123 1.54 16.24 -1.62
CA LYS A 123 0.39 17.16 -1.66
C LYS A 123 -0.52 17.05 -0.44
N LEU A 124 -0.50 15.90 0.24
CA LEU A 124 -1.30 15.66 1.44
C LEU A 124 -0.63 16.18 2.72
N ASN A 125 0.62 16.62 2.63
CA ASN A 125 1.39 17.14 3.75
C ASN A 125 1.81 18.60 3.47
N PRO A 126 1.42 19.58 4.28
CA PRO A 126 1.81 20.98 4.08
C PRO A 126 3.33 21.23 4.01
N GLN A 127 4.15 20.40 4.67
CA GLN A 127 5.61 20.51 4.60
C GLN A 127 6.22 19.80 3.36
N GLY A 128 5.40 19.17 2.52
CA GLY A 128 5.85 18.47 1.31
C GLY A 128 6.72 17.25 1.57
N GLN A 129 6.78 16.76 2.81
CA GLN A 129 7.56 15.59 3.22
C GLN A 129 6.68 14.35 3.37
N VAL A 130 7.22 13.19 3.03
CA VAL A 130 6.51 11.91 3.05
C VAL A 130 7.29 10.92 3.90
N HIS A 131 6.62 10.21 4.81
CA HIS A 131 7.30 9.18 5.57
C HIS A 131 7.56 7.95 4.70
N SER A 132 8.71 7.30 4.89
CA SER A 132 9.12 6.18 4.04
C SER A 132 8.13 4.99 4.06
N ILE A 133 7.47 4.74 5.20
CA ILE A 133 6.41 3.73 5.32
C ILE A 133 5.15 4.10 4.51
N GLU A 134 4.75 5.37 4.51
CA GLU A 134 3.59 5.85 3.73
C GLU A 134 3.88 5.75 2.23
N LEU A 135 5.10 6.14 1.83
CA LEU A 135 5.56 5.99 0.46
C LEU A 135 5.62 4.52 0.05
N TYR A 136 6.12 3.65 0.92
CA TYR A 136 6.10 2.20 0.69
C TYR A 136 4.68 1.67 0.50
N ALA A 137 3.74 2.07 1.35
CA ALA A 137 2.34 1.65 1.22
C ALA A 137 1.73 2.03 -0.12
N GLY A 138 1.95 3.27 -0.58
CA GLY A 138 1.49 3.74 -1.88
C GLY A 138 2.13 2.99 -3.05
N ILE A 139 3.46 2.82 -3.02
CA ILE A 139 4.20 2.08 -4.04
C ILE A 139 3.73 0.62 -4.11
N ASN A 140 3.59 -0.03 -2.96
CA ASN A 140 3.23 -1.44 -2.88
C ASN A 140 1.82 -1.74 -3.40
N CYS A 141 0.93 -0.74 -3.49
CA CYS A 141 -0.37 -0.87 -4.14
C CYS A 141 -0.27 -1.03 -5.66
N ILE A 142 0.63 -0.27 -6.31
CA ILE A 142 0.75 -0.23 -7.78
C ILE A 142 1.88 -1.12 -8.32
N ARG A 143 2.79 -1.52 -7.43
CA ARG A 143 3.98 -2.31 -7.72
C ARG A 143 4.42 -3.02 -6.45
N ARG A 144 4.12 -4.32 -6.36
CA ARG A 144 4.61 -5.13 -5.23
C ARG A 144 6.12 -5.22 -5.26
N CYS A 145 6.78 -4.73 -4.22
CA CYS A 145 8.23 -4.81 -4.05
C CYS A 145 8.59 -4.91 -2.57
N PRO A 146 9.72 -5.52 -2.20
CA PRO A 146 10.16 -5.51 -0.80
C PRO A 146 10.53 -4.08 -0.35
N PRO A 147 10.34 -3.72 0.93
CA PRO A 147 10.67 -2.38 1.45
C PRO A 147 12.11 -1.94 1.17
N GLY A 148 13.06 -2.89 1.21
CA GLY A 148 14.48 -2.62 0.97
C GLY A 148 14.77 -2.02 -0.42
N LEU A 149 13.94 -2.32 -1.42
CA LEU A 149 14.11 -1.76 -2.77
C LEU A 149 13.74 -0.27 -2.80
N LEU A 150 12.69 0.13 -2.08
CA LEU A 150 12.36 1.55 -1.89
C LEU A 150 13.47 2.26 -1.12
N PHE A 151 13.90 1.72 0.01
CA PHE A 151 14.92 2.37 0.84
C PHE A 151 16.25 2.54 0.10
N ARG A 152 16.65 1.54 -0.70
CA ARG A 152 17.81 1.67 -1.59
C ARG A 152 17.60 2.80 -2.60
N THR A 153 16.42 2.88 -3.21
CA THR A 153 16.11 3.95 -4.18
C THR A 153 16.20 5.32 -3.53
N LEU A 154 15.64 5.49 -2.33
CA LEU A 154 15.71 6.76 -1.59
C LEU A 154 17.15 7.13 -1.19
N ALA A 155 17.96 6.15 -0.78
CA ALA A 155 19.32 6.39 -0.30
C ALA A 155 20.35 6.59 -1.43
N SER A 156 20.10 6.02 -2.62
CA SER A 156 21.06 6.02 -3.74
C SER A 156 20.80 7.07 -4.81
N ASN A 157 19.73 7.87 -4.70
CA ASN A 157 19.36 8.84 -5.74
C ASN A 157 19.27 10.27 -5.17
N PRO A 158 19.98 11.25 -5.77
CA PRO A 158 20.02 12.63 -5.27
C PRO A 158 18.68 13.38 -5.43
N GLU A 159 17.75 12.83 -6.20
CA GLU A 159 16.37 13.32 -6.33
C GLU A 159 15.58 13.28 -5.02
N PHE A 160 16.02 12.48 -4.04
CA PHE A 160 15.38 12.36 -2.73
C PHE A 160 16.27 12.93 -1.62
N SER A 161 15.72 13.87 -0.85
CA SER A 161 16.39 14.45 0.32
C SER A 161 15.79 13.88 1.61
N ALA A 162 16.62 13.28 2.46
CA ALA A 162 16.21 12.87 3.79
C ALA A 162 16.09 14.11 4.71
N VAL A 163 15.02 14.19 5.49
CA VAL A 163 14.76 15.31 6.42
C VAL A 163 14.78 14.90 7.90
N GLY A 164 15.08 13.62 8.17
CA GLY A 164 15.13 13.04 9.52
C GLY A 164 13.91 12.17 9.84
N HIS A 165 14.03 11.28 10.83
CA HIS A 165 12.95 10.39 11.28
C HIS A 165 12.20 9.64 10.16
N LEU A 166 12.96 9.16 9.15
CA LEU A 166 12.45 8.44 7.97
C LEU A 166 11.54 9.26 7.03
N TYR A 167 11.50 10.58 7.16
CA TYR A 167 10.86 11.45 6.20
C TYR A 167 11.81 11.81 5.05
N TYR A 168 11.22 11.95 3.86
CA TYR A 168 11.90 12.33 2.62
C TYR A 168 11.09 13.37 1.86
N ARG A 169 11.76 14.18 1.05
CA ARG A 169 11.17 15.11 0.08
C ARG A 169 11.87 15.00 -1.27
N LEU A 170 11.21 15.44 -2.34
CA LEU A 170 11.89 15.63 -3.63
C LEU A 170 12.86 16.82 -3.51
N SER A 171 14.07 16.65 -4.02
CA SER A 171 15.10 17.69 -4.07
C SER A 171 14.70 18.80 -5.05
N GLU A 172 15.02 20.05 -4.75
CA GLU A 172 14.62 21.24 -5.55
C GLU A 172 15.07 21.17 -7.02
N HIS A 173 16.17 20.48 -7.32
CA HIS A 173 16.65 20.25 -8.69
C HIS A 173 15.76 19.33 -9.55
N SER A 174 14.74 18.70 -8.96
CA SER A 174 13.90 17.69 -9.62
C SER A 174 12.52 18.25 -10.01
N GLN A 175 12.32 19.56 -9.87
CA GLN A 175 11.08 20.26 -10.21
C GLN A 175 11.10 20.97 -11.58
N ASN A 176 12.19 20.83 -12.35
CA ASN A 176 12.32 21.34 -13.72
C ASN A 176 12.19 20.24 -14.76
#